data_AF-A0A0C2CHE9-F1
#
_entry.id   AF-A0A0C2CHE9-F1
#
_cell.length_a   1.000
_cell.length_b   1.000
_cell.length_c   1.000
_cell.angle_alpha   90.00
_cell.angle_beta   90.00
_cell.angle_gamma   90.00
#
_symmetry.space_group_name_H-M   'P 1'
#
loop_
_entity.id
_entity.type
_entity.pdbx_description
1 polymer ?
#
loop_
_entity_poly.entity_id
_entity_poly.type
_entity_poly.pdbx_seq_one_letter_code
_entity_poly.pdbx_strand_id
1 'polypeptide(L)'
;MKSKFLETHVIKAVIPANFLDEKTVYHINPCGNFIIGGPMGDAGLTGRKIIVDTYGGWGAHGGGAFSGKDPTKVDRSAAYAARWVAKSLVKGGICRRCLVQVSYAIGIAEPLSVMVFSFGTSALNEAELLQIVNDNFDLRPGMIIKELNLKRPIYERTAENGHFGHPSFPWEQAKDLKISPELLAKSKLPARSEDAGAIAH
;
A
#
# COMPACT_ATOMS: atom_id res chain seq x y z
N MET A 1 3.91 -6.41 -37.20
CA MET A 1 2.55 -6.88 -36.83
C MET A 1 2.34 -6.97 -35.31
N LYS A 2 3.18 -7.69 -34.55
CA LYS A 2 3.03 -7.82 -33.08
C LYS A 2 3.17 -6.52 -32.28
N SER A 3 4.10 -5.64 -32.65
CA SER A 3 4.32 -4.36 -31.95
C SER A 3 3.09 -3.42 -32.01
N LYS A 4 2.56 -3.18 -33.23
CA LYS A 4 1.34 -2.38 -33.42
C LYS A 4 0.11 -2.96 -32.70
N PHE A 5 0.03 -4.29 -32.59
CA PHE A 5 -1.02 -4.95 -31.81
C PHE A 5 -0.94 -4.57 -30.32
N LEU A 6 0.22 -4.73 -29.69
CA LEU A 6 0.43 -4.41 -28.27
C LEU A 6 0.24 -2.93 -27.99
N GLU A 7 0.75 -2.06 -28.85
CA GLU A 7 0.57 -0.61 -28.71
C GLU A 7 -0.93 -0.24 -28.70
N THR A 8 -1.71 -0.79 -29.63
CA THR A 8 -3.12 -0.44 -29.80
C THR A 8 -4.02 -1.08 -28.73
N HIS A 9 -3.85 -2.39 -28.50
CA HIS A 9 -4.82 -3.18 -27.71
C HIS A 9 -4.42 -3.34 -26.23
N VAL A 10 -3.18 -3.00 -25.85
CA VAL A 10 -2.70 -3.11 -24.48
C VAL A 10 -2.30 -1.75 -23.94
N ILE A 11 -1.35 -1.08 -24.59
CA ILE A 11 -0.77 0.16 -24.04
C ILE A 11 -1.79 1.31 -24.11
N LYS A 12 -2.32 1.62 -25.29
CA LYS A 12 -3.32 2.70 -25.47
C LYS A 12 -4.69 2.37 -24.87
N ALA A 13 -4.96 1.10 -24.57
CA ALA A 13 -6.19 0.68 -23.91
C ALA A 13 -6.18 0.96 -22.40
N VAL A 14 -4.99 1.07 -21.79
CA VAL A 14 -4.82 1.20 -20.33
C VAL A 14 -4.29 2.58 -19.93
N ILE A 15 -3.36 3.15 -20.68
CA ILE A 15 -2.76 4.45 -20.34
C ILE A 15 -3.65 5.58 -20.88
N PRO A 16 -4.13 6.50 -20.02
CA PRO A 16 -4.87 7.69 -20.47
C PRO A 16 -4.09 8.48 -21.53
N ALA A 17 -4.78 8.88 -22.60
CA ALA A 17 -4.16 9.52 -23.77
C ALA A 17 -3.40 10.81 -23.41
N ASN A 18 -3.81 11.54 -22.38
CA ASN A 18 -3.15 12.75 -21.91
C ASN A 18 -1.77 12.53 -21.25
N PHE A 19 -1.38 11.27 -21.00
CA PHE A 19 -0.04 10.91 -20.54
C PHE A 19 0.86 10.35 -21.64
N LEU A 20 0.35 10.25 -22.88
CA LEU A 20 1.10 9.76 -24.04
C LEU A 20 1.30 10.90 -25.03
N ASP A 21 2.51 11.00 -25.54
CA ASP A 21 2.87 11.98 -26.56
C ASP A 21 3.83 11.39 -27.60
N GLU A 22 4.20 12.22 -28.56
CA GLU A 22 5.09 11.86 -29.67
C GLU A 22 6.53 11.55 -29.22
N LYS A 23 6.89 11.97 -28.00
CA LYS A 23 8.21 11.74 -27.39
C LYS A 23 8.23 10.49 -26.50
N THR A 24 7.09 9.84 -26.30
CA THR A 24 6.98 8.65 -25.48
C THR A 24 7.76 7.51 -26.11
N VAL A 25 8.69 6.94 -25.35
CA VAL A 25 9.54 5.84 -25.82
C VAL A 25 8.87 4.50 -25.55
N TYR A 26 8.71 3.68 -26.59
CA TYR A 26 8.12 2.36 -26.51
C TYR A 26 9.18 1.27 -26.64
N HIS A 27 9.42 0.51 -25.57
CA HIS A 27 10.25 -0.70 -25.60
C HIS A 27 9.37 -1.95 -25.68
N ILE A 28 9.09 -2.43 -26.89
CA ILE A 28 8.25 -3.61 -27.11
C ILE A 28 9.12 -4.79 -27.54
N ASN A 29 9.18 -5.84 -26.70
CA ASN A 29 10.04 -7.00 -26.86
C ASN A 29 11.50 -6.62 -27.23
N PRO A 30 12.21 -5.86 -26.37
CA PRO A 30 13.56 -5.37 -26.69
C PRO A 30 14.58 -6.51 -26.89
N CYS A 31 14.35 -7.69 -26.32
CA CYS A 31 15.15 -8.89 -26.57
C CYS A 31 14.90 -9.55 -27.94
N GLY A 32 13.99 -9.01 -28.75
CA GLY A 32 13.56 -9.58 -30.02
C GLY A 32 12.59 -10.75 -29.82
N ASN A 33 13.07 -11.96 -30.09
CA ASN A 33 12.23 -13.16 -30.05
C ASN A 33 12.15 -13.73 -28.63
N PHE A 34 10.97 -13.67 -28.02
CA PHE A 34 10.67 -14.31 -26.75
C PHE A 34 9.66 -15.46 -26.98
N ILE A 35 10.17 -16.64 -27.35
CA ILE A 35 9.35 -17.80 -27.75
C ILE A 35 9.20 -18.78 -26.57
N ILE A 36 10.29 -19.07 -25.87
CA ILE A 36 10.29 -19.93 -24.67
C ILE A 36 10.15 -19.01 -23.46
N GLY A 37 9.18 -19.29 -22.59
CA GLY A 37 8.95 -18.52 -21.37
C GLY A 37 8.42 -19.39 -20.23
N GLY A 38 7.98 -18.75 -19.15
CA GLY A 38 7.52 -19.44 -17.94
C GLY A 38 8.65 -20.16 -17.20
N PRO A 39 8.32 -21.13 -16.33
CA PRO A 39 9.30 -21.84 -15.49
C PRO A 39 10.41 -22.57 -16.25
N MET A 40 10.20 -22.85 -17.55
CA MET A 40 11.22 -23.45 -18.42
C MET A 40 12.40 -22.50 -18.68
N GLY A 41 12.14 -21.18 -18.72
CA GLY A 41 13.14 -20.16 -19.01
C GLY A 41 13.65 -19.38 -17.80
N ASP A 42 12.88 -19.32 -16.71
CA ASP A 42 13.25 -18.59 -15.48
C ASP A 42 12.62 -19.24 -14.24
N ALA A 43 13.42 -19.46 -13.21
CA ALA A 43 12.98 -20.12 -11.98
C ALA A 43 12.17 -19.16 -11.09
N GLY A 44 10.93 -19.53 -10.78
CA GLY A 44 10.05 -18.76 -9.90
C GLY A 44 10.17 -19.17 -8.43
N LEU A 45 10.15 -18.19 -7.51
CA LEU A 45 10.05 -18.43 -6.08
C LEU A 45 9.04 -17.48 -5.43
N THR A 46 8.26 -18.00 -4.47
CA THR A 46 7.32 -17.20 -3.68
C THR A 46 8.02 -16.06 -2.95
N GLY A 47 7.41 -14.87 -2.95
CA GLY A 47 7.95 -13.72 -2.22
C GLY A 47 9.12 -13.02 -2.90
N ARG A 48 9.36 -13.26 -4.21
CA ARG A 48 10.39 -12.55 -4.99
C ARG A 48 9.87 -11.35 -5.78
N LYS A 49 8.62 -10.94 -5.55
CA LYS A 49 7.97 -9.78 -6.20
C LYS A 49 7.38 -8.77 -5.19
N ILE A 50 7.91 -8.74 -3.96
CA ILE A 50 7.39 -7.92 -2.84
C ILE A 50 7.17 -6.42 -3.16
N ILE A 51 7.96 -5.82 -4.04
CA ILE A 51 7.77 -4.42 -4.44
C ILE A 51 6.64 -4.26 -5.47
N VAL A 52 6.51 -5.23 -6.39
CA VAL A 52 5.38 -5.29 -7.34
C VAL A 52 4.08 -5.59 -6.60
N ASP A 53 4.14 -6.45 -5.58
CA ASP A 53 3.00 -6.83 -4.75
C ASP A 53 2.44 -5.67 -3.90
N THR A 54 3.22 -4.59 -3.74
CA THR A 54 2.89 -3.45 -2.87
C THR A 54 2.69 -2.15 -3.63
N TYR A 55 3.71 -1.29 -3.65
CA TYR A 55 3.56 0.13 -4.01
C TYR A 55 4.48 0.54 -5.16
N GLY A 56 5.10 -0.43 -5.87
CA GLY A 56 5.92 -0.15 -7.05
C GLY A 56 7.15 0.73 -6.75
N GLY A 57 7.67 0.67 -5.52
CA GLY A 57 8.82 1.45 -5.07
C GLY A 57 8.45 2.73 -4.28
N TRP A 58 7.18 3.12 -4.26
CA TRP A 58 6.72 4.20 -3.38
C TRP A 58 6.55 3.71 -1.93
N GLY A 59 6.70 4.62 -0.96
CA GLY A 59 6.60 4.28 0.45
C GLY A 59 7.81 3.48 0.95
N ALA A 60 7.57 2.41 1.71
CA ALA A 60 8.63 1.54 2.25
C ALA A 60 8.12 0.09 2.37
N HIS A 61 9.05 -0.85 2.54
CA HIS A 61 8.74 -2.28 2.69
C HIS A 61 9.53 -2.90 3.83
N GLY A 62 8.87 -3.65 4.73
CA GLY A 62 9.49 -4.29 5.89
C GLY A 62 10.22 -5.61 5.60
N GLY A 63 10.30 -6.01 4.32
CA GLY A 63 10.96 -7.24 3.86
C GLY A 63 10.10 -8.51 3.87
N GLY A 64 9.00 -8.53 4.63
CA GLY A 64 8.11 -9.70 4.73
C GLY A 64 7.30 -9.97 3.47
N ALA A 65 7.46 -11.14 2.85
CA ALA A 65 6.59 -11.59 1.75
C ALA A 65 5.16 -11.87 2.23
N PHE A 66 4.17 -11.70 1.35
CA PHE A 66 2.76 -11.93 1.68
C PHE A 66 2.30 -13.35 1.37
N SER A 67 2.42 -13.80 0.12
CA SER A 67 1.91 -15.09 -0.37
C SER A 67 2.48 -16.30 0.38
N GLY A 68 1.67 -17.34 0.58
CA GLY A 68 2.04 -18.57 1.30
C GLY A 68 1.93 -18.53 2.84
N LYS A 69 1.51 -17.40 3.43
CA LYS A 69 1.37 -17.24 4.89
C LYS A 69 -0.08 -17.16 5.33
N ASP A 70 -0.47 -17.72 6.46
CA ASP A 70 -1.79 -17.45 7.05
C ASP A 70 -1.78 -16.09 7.78
N PRO A 71 -2.93 -15.49 8.15
CA PRO A 71 -2.94 -14.11 8.65
C PRO A 71 -2.43 -13.95 10.07
N THR A 72 -2.05 -15.03 10.78
CA THR A 72 -1.29 -14.92 12.03
C THR A 72 0.12 -14.36 11.80
N LYS A 73 0.62 -14.40 10.56
CA LYS A 73 1.94 -13.86 10.21
C LYS A 73 1.79 -12.37 9.94
N VAL A 74 2.34 -11.58 10.85
CA VAL A 74 2.23 -10.11 10.83
C VAL A 74 2.79 -9.48 9.56
N ASP A 75 3.73 -10.14 8.87
CA ASP A 75 4.19 -9.75 7.53
C ASP A 75 3.04 -9.47 6.57
N ARG A 76 1.94 -10.24 6.66
CA ARG A 76 0.75 -10.04 5.84
C ARG A 76 -0.29 -9.18 6.56
N SER A 77 -0.72 -9.61 7.75
CA SER A 77 -1.87 -8.97 8.42
C SER A 77 -1.57 -7.53 8.82
N ALA A 78 -0.38 -7.24 9.36
CA ALA A 78 0.00 -5.88 9.71
C ALA A 78 0.25 -5.00 8.47
N ALA A 79 0.78 -5.56 7.38
CA ALA A 79 0.91 -4.81 6.12
C ALA A 79 -0.46 -4.38 5.57
N TYR A 80 -1.46 -5.27 5.63
CA TYR A 80 -2.84 -4.96 5.25
C TYR A 80 -3.47 -3.93 6.20
N ALA A 81 -3.23 -4.05 7.50
CA ALA A 81 -3.71 -3.06 8.48
C ALA A 81 -3.05 -1.69 8.26
N ALA A 82 -1.75 -1.63 7.97
CA ALA A 82 -1.05 -0.38 7.67
C ALA A 82 -1.62 0.30 6.42
N ARG A 83 -1.91 -0.48 5.35
CA ARG A 83 -2.64 0.03 4.18
C ARG A 83 -4.02 0.57 4.56
N TRP A 84 -4.76 -0.18 5.37
CA TRP A 84 -6.11 0.17 5.79
C TRP A 84 -6.13 1.49 6.58
N VAL A 85 -5.20 1.66 7.51
CA VAL A 85 -4.98 2.92 8.25
C VAL A 85 -4.64 4.05 7.31
N ALA A 86 -3.61 3.90 6.46
CA ALA A 86 -3.15 4.94 5.55
C ALA A 86 -4.28 5.40 4.60
N LYS A 87 -5.03 4.44 4.03
CA LYS A 87 -6.16 4.73 3.17
C LYS A 87 -7.27 5.48 3.91
N SER A 88 -7.55 5.10 5.15
CA SER A 88 -8.58 5.74 5.98
C SER A 88 -8.19 7.19 6.32
N LEU A 89 -6.92 7.44 6.66
CA LEU A 89 -6.41 8.79 6.93
C LEU A 89 -6.51 9.71 5.70
N VAL A 90 -6.14 9.21 4.51
CA VAL A 90 -6.25 9.97 3.27
C VAL A 90 -7.72 10.18 2.88
N LYS A 91 -8.56 9.15 2.97
CA LYS A 91 -10.00 9.24 2.66
C LYS A 91 -10.74 10.19 3.61
N GLY A 92 -10.34 10.22 4.89
CA GLY A 92 -10.86 11.13 5.90
C GLY A 92 -10.36 12.57 5.78
N GLY A 93 -9.52 12.88 4.77
CA GLY A 93 -9.01 14.23 4.52
C GLY A 93 -7.97 14.70 5.55
N ILE A 94 -7.36 13.79 6.30
CA ILE A 94 -6.39 14.12 7.36
C ILE A 94 -5.01 14.45 6.77
N CYS A 95 -4.69 13.85 5.64
CA CYS A 95 -3.47 14.11 4.87
C CYS A 95 -3.70 13.79 3.40
N ARG A 96 -2.85 14.32 2.51
CA ARG A 96 -2.89 13.98 1.07
C ARG A 96 -2.16 12.68 0.77
N ARG A 97 -1.09 12.39 1.51
CA ARG A 97 -0.34 11.13 1.47
C ARG A 97 0.23 10.82 2.85
N CYS A 98 0.39 9.53 3.17
CA CYS A 98 1.12 9.13 4.36
C CYS A 98 1.78 7.76 4.19
N LEU A 99 2.79 7.52 5.02
CA LEU A 99 3.41 6.22 5.26
C LEU A 99 3.07 5.79 6.68
N VAL A 100 2.55 4.58 6.84
CA VAL A 100 2.30 3.97 8.15
C VAL A 100 3.26 2.82 8.33
N GLN A 101 4.00 2.82 9.44
CA GLN A 101 4.89 1.74 9.83
C GLN A 101 4.39 1.12 11.14
N VAL A 102 4.43 -0.21 11.21
CA VAL A 102 4.09 -0.96 12.42
C VAL A 102 5.14 -2.06 12.63
N SER A 103 5.58 -2.28 13.86
CA SER A 103 6.51 -3.36 14.22
C SER A 103 5.97 -4.21 15.38
N TYR A 104 6.37 -5.48 15.42
CA TYR A 104 5.96 -6.44 16.44
C TYR A 104 7.17 -7.25 16.93
N ALA A 105 7.07 -7.73 18.16
CA ALA A 105 7.90 -8.81 18.66
C ALA A 105 7.11 -10.12 18.70
N ILE A 106 7.79 -11.24 18.45
CA ILE A 106 7.18 -12.57 18.54
C ILE A 106 6.61 -12.80 19.95
N GLY A 107 5.36 -13.25 20.02
CA GLY A 107 4.68 -13.54 21.29
C GLY A 107 4.06 -12.33 22.00
N ILE A 108 4.27 -11.09 21.50
CA ILE A 108 3.62 -9.88 22.03
C ILE A 108 2.47 -9.50 21.10
N ALA A 109 1.27 -9.29 21.67
CA ALA A 109 0.08 -8.98 20.88
C ALA A 109 0.07 -7.52 20.42
N GLU A 110 0.49 -6.62 21.29
CA GLU A 110 0.55 -5.18 21.03
C GLU A 110 1.71 -4.85 20.08
N PRO A 111 1.54 -3.91 19.13
CA PRO A 111 2.65 -3.38 18.36
C PRO A 111 3.72 -2.77 19.28
N LEU A 112 4.99 -3.01 18.97
CA LEU A 112 6.10 -2.33 19.64
C LEU A 112 6.22 -0.87 19.23
N SER A 113 5.88 -0.57 17.97
CA SER A 113 5.86 0.79 17.46
C SER A 113 4.80 0.94 16.38
N VAL A 114 4.23 2.15 16.33
CA VAL A 114 3.34 2.63 15.26
C VAL A 114 3.79 4.03 14.92
N MET A 115 4.07 4.29 13.64
CA MET A 115 4.50 5.59 13.14
C MET A 115 3.64 6.00 11.95
N VAL A 116 3.27 7.28 11.89
CA VAL A 116 2.55 7.87 10.75
C VAL A 116 3.34 9.07 10.24
N PHE A 117 3.86 8.97 9.02
CA PHE A 117 4.59 10.04 8.37
C PHE A 117 3.78 10.62 7.21
N SER A 118 3.34 11.87 7.32
CA SER A 118 2.45 12.51 6.34
C SER A 118 3.17 13.26 5.22
N PHE A 119 4.52 13.24 5.21
CA PHE A 119 5.35 14.00 4.27
C PHE A 119 4.96 15.49 4.19
N GLY A 120 4.68 16.10 5.34
CA GLY A 120 4.25 17.51 5.41
C GLY A 120 2.88 17.79 4.79
N THR A 121 2.06 16.77 4.51
CA THR A 121 0.74 16.96 3.87
C THR A 121 -0.43 16.98 4.85
N SER A 122 -0.16 17.06 6.15
CA SER A 122 -1.14 17.26 7.21
C SER A 122 -0.82 18.51 8.01
N ALA A 123 -1.85 19.15 8.56
CA ALA A 123 -1.70 20.18 9.60
C ALA A 123 -1.40 19.56 10.99
N LEU A 124 -1.74 18.28 11.18
CA LEU A 124 -1.48 17.55 12.42
C LEU A 124 -0.03 17.11 12.51
N ASN A 125 0.53 17.10 13.73
CA ASN A 125 1.82 16.46 13.97
C ASN A 125 1.69 14.93 14.08
N GLU A 126 2.84 14.26 14.15
CA GLU A 126 2.91 12.80 14.24
C GLU A 126 2.17 12.23 15.47
N ALA A 127 2.26 12.90 16.62
CA ALA A 127 1.58 12.48 17.84
C ALA A 127 0.05 12.55 17.69
N GLU A 128 -0.47 13.61 17.07
CA GLU A 128 -1.89 13.80 16.78
C GLU A 128 -2.40 12.79 15.74
N LEU A 129 -1.60 12.51 14.71
CA LEU A 129 -1.92 11.46 13.74
C LEU A 129 -1.93 10.08 14.40
N LEU A 130 -0.95 9.79 15.24
CA LEU A 130 -0.86 8.55 15.99
C LEU A 130 -2.05 8.39 16.96
N GLN A 131 -2.48 9.47 17.61
CA GLN A 131 -3.67 9.48 18.46
C GLN A 131 -4.91 9.04 17.66
N ILE A 132 -5.14 9.63 16.48
CA ILE A 132 -6.25 9.22 15.60
C ILE A 132 -6.15 7.74 15.23
N VAL A 133 -4.95 7.21 14.96
CA VAL A 133 -4.78 5.78 14.68
C VAL A 133 -5.15 4.93 15.89
N ASN A 134 -4.64 5.24 17.07
CA ASN A 134 -4.89 4.49 18.29
C ASN A 134 -6.36 4.51 18.71
N ASP A 135 -7.07 5.62 18.50
CA ASP A 135 -8.49 5.75 18.82
C ASP A 135 -9.40 4.94 17.89
N ASN A 136 -8.91 4.56 16.71
CA ASN A 136 -9.73 3.98 15.65
C ASN A 136 -9.34 2.56 15.26
N PHE A 137 -8.13 2.10 15.55
CA PHE A 137 -7.62 0.81 15.07
C PHE A 137 -6.99 -0.01 16.18
N ASP A 138 -7.54 -1.21 16.39
CA ASP A 138 -6.89 -2.22 17.23
C ASP A 138 -5.92 -3.04 16.37
N LEU A 139 -4.64 -2.66 16.43
CA LEU A 139 -3.57 -3.26 15.62
C LEU A 139 -3.03 -4.57 16.21
N ARG A 140 -3.65 -5.17 17.23
CA ARG A 140 -3.25 -6.51 17.66
C ARG A 140 -3.56 -7.53 16.57
N PRO A 141 -2.69 -8.51 16.26
CA PRO A 141 -2.89 -9.43 15.12
C PRO A 141 -4.25 -10.13 15.12
N GLY A 142 -4.72 -10.58 16.30
CA GLY A 142 -6.04 -11.21 16.44
C GLY A 142 -7.21 -10.29 16.08
N MET A 143 -7.08 -8.99 16.37
CA MET A 143 -8.10 -7.98 16.10
C MET A 143 -8.09 -7.57 14.64
N ILE A 144 -6.90 -7.42 14.02
CA ILE A 144 -6.75 -7.24 12.58
C ILE A 144 -7.43 -8.39 11.82
N ILE A 145 -7.15 -9.63 12.21
CA ILE A 145 -7.75 -10.84 11.60
C ILE A 145 -9.27 -10.79 11.68
N LYS A 146 -9.81 -10.36 12.82
CA LYS A 146 -11.25 -10.26 13.07
C LYS A 146 -11.90 -9.14 12.25
N GLU A 147 -11.39 -7.92 12.34
CA GLU A 147 -11.97 -6.73 11.69
C GLU A 147 -11.92 -6.84 10.16
N LEU A 148 -10.82 -7.36 9.60
CA LEU A 148 -10.69 -7.55 8.14
C LEU A 148 -11.21 -8.92 7.65
N ASN A 149 -11.74 -9.75 8.56
CA ASN A 149 -12.25 -11.08 8.28
C ASN A 149 -11.28 -11.95 7.43
N LEU A 150 -10.05 -12.06 7.92
CA LEU A 150 -8.92 -12.65 7.20
C LEU A 150 -8.88 -14.18 7.25
N LYS A 151 -9.71 -14.86 8.04
CA LYS A 151 -9.73 -16.34 8.05
C LYS A 151 -10.41 -16.95 6.82
N ARG A 152 -10.90 -16.13 5.90
CA ARG A 152 -11.53 -16.58 4.65
C ARG A 152 -10.48 -16.90 3.56
N PRO A 153 -10.78 -17.83 2.64
CA PRO A 153 -9.90 -18.17 1.52
C PRO A 153 -9.97 -17.11 0.41
N ILE A 154 -9.47 -15.90 0.67
CA ILE A 154 -9.53 -14.76 -0.26
C ILE A 154 -8.18 -14.44 -0.93
N TYR A 155 -7.14 -15.22 -0.63
CA TYR A 155 -5.75 -14.81 -0.89
C TYR A 155 -5.23 -15.15 -2.28
N GLU A 156 -5.80 -16.13 -2.97
CA GLU A 156 -5.36 -16.50 -4.33
C GLU A 156 -5.46 -15.29 -5.27
N ARG A 157 -6.58 -14.57 -5.23
CA ARG A 157 -6.79 -13.34 -6.01
C ARG A 157 -5.86 -12.19 -5.65
N THR A 158 -5.21 -12.25 -4.48
CA THR A 158 -4.23 -11.22 -4.06
C THR A 158 -2.84 -11.49 -4.61
N ALA A 159 -2.57 -12.71 -5.09
CA ALA A 159 -1.24 -13.16 -5.51
C ALA A 159 -0.85 -12.70 -6.93
N GLU A 160 -1.72 -11.96 -7.61
CA GLU A 160 -1.47 -11.33 -8.90
C GLU A 160 -1.93 -9.88 -8.89
N ASN A 161 -1.32 -9.02 -9.71
CA ASN A 161 -1.71 -7.62 -9.90
C ASN A 161 -1.71 -6.75 -8.63
N GLY A 162 -0.96 -7.17 -7.59
CA GLY A 162 -0.76 -6.41 -6.36
C GLY A 162 -1.82 -6.69 -5.28
N HIS A 163 -1.39 -6.58 -4.03
CA HIS A 163 -2.26 -6.78 -2.87
C HIS A 163 -3.09 -5.54 -2.50
N PHE A 164 -2.79 -4.39 -3.10
CA PHE A 164 -3.39 -3.11 -2.79
C PHE A 164 -4.00 -2.45 -4.02
N GLY A 165 -4.99 -1.58 -3.80
CA GLY A 165 -5.70 -0.85 -4.86
C GLY A 165 -6.95 -1.56 -5.41
N HIS A 166 -7.11 -2.86 -5.19
CA HIS A 166 -8.31 -3.58 -5.63
C HIS A 166 -9.52 -3.34 -4.69
N PRO A 167 -10.61 -2.71 -5.14
CA PRO A 167 -11.69 -2.24 -4.27
C PRO A 167 -12.42 -3.36 -3.52
N SER A 168 -12.43 -4.60 -4.00
CA SER A 168 -13.11 -5.69 -3.28
C SER A 168 -12.38 -6.19 -2.02
N PHE A 169 -11.13 -5.79 -1.79
CA PHE A 169 -10.36 -6.29 -0.66
C PHE A 169 -10.76 -5.60 0.65
N PRO A 170 -10.86 -6.34 1.78
CA PRO A 170 -11.32 -5.77 3.05
C PRO A 170 -10.50 -4.57 3.54
N TRP A 171 -9.17 -4.62 3.41
CA TRP A 171 -8.27 -3.51 3.79
C TRP A 171 -8.32 -2.31 2.83
N GLU A 172 -8.98 -2.45 1.67
CA GLU A 172 -9.25 -1.33 0.76
C GLU A 172 -10.57 -0.62 1.09
N GLN A 173 -11.36 -1.11 2.06
CA GLN A 173 -12.55 -0.43 2.56
C GLN A 173 -12.16 0.52 3.69
N ALA A 174 -12.01 1.81 3.40
CA ALA A 174 -11.62 2.80 4.39
C ALA A 174 -12.60 2.81 5.59
N LYS A 175 -12.05 2.95 6.80
CA LYS A 175 -12.83 3.08 8.03
C LYS A 175 -13.26 4.53 8.22
N ASP A 176 -14.50 4.75 8.64
CA ASP A 176 -14.94 6.06 9.11
C ASP A 176 -14.23 6.37 10.44
N LEU A 177 -13.41 7.42 10.42
CA LEU A 177 -12.58 7.79 11.57
C LEU A 177 -13.40 8.63 12.56
N LYS A 178 -13.36 8.23 13.84
CA LYS A 178 -13.80 9.04 14.96
C LYS A 178 -12.65 9.98 15.33
N ILE A 179 -12.87 11.28 15.16
CA ILE A 179 -11.87 12.31 15.38
C ILE A 179 -12.47 13.35 16.32
N SER A 180 -11.71 13.76 17.33
CA SER A 180 -12.16 14.80 18.25
C SER A 180 -12.42 16.11 17.48
N PRO A 181 -13.38 16.94 17.93
CA PRO A 181 -13.68 18.21 17.27
C PRO A 181 -12.45 19.11 17.10
N GLU A 182 -11.55 19.11 18.09
CA GLU A 182 -10.30 19.87 18.06
C GLU A 182 -9.35 19.39 16.95
N LEU A 183 -9.09 18.08 16.86
CA LEU A 183 -8.23 17.52 15.82
C LEU A 183 -8.85 17.66 14.44
N LEU A 184 -10.18 17.56 14.33
CA LEU A 184 -10.90 17.76 13.08
C LEU A 184 -10.90 19.23 12.62
N ALA A 185 -10.95 20.18 13.55
CA ALA A 185 -10.80 21.60 13.22
C ALA A 185 -9.36 21.89 12.75
N LYS A 186 -8.37 21.34 13.46
CA LYS A 186 -6.96 21.52 13.12
C LYS A 186 -6.58 20.87 11.79
N SER A 187 -7.13 19.70 11.46
CA SER A 187 -6.82 19.00 10.20
C SER A 187 -7.25 19.77 8.95
N LYS A 188 -8.18 20.72 9.07
CA LYS A 188 -8.63 21.60 7.99
C LYS A 188 -7.73 22.81 7.74
N LEU A 189 -6.77 23.06 8.63
CA LEU A 189 -5.78 24.12 8.42
C LEU A 189 -4.81 23.75 7.29
N PRO A 190 -4.11 24.74 6.70
CA PRO A 190 -3.03 24.45 5.77
C PRO A 190 -2.01 23.49 6.39
N ALA A 191 -1.44 22.62 5.56
CA ALA A 191 -0.40 21.72 6.01
C ALA A 191 0.81 22.53 6.52
N ARG A 192 1.55 21.96 7.48
CA ARG A 192 2.72 22.63 8.07
C ARG A 192 3.78 22.87 6.99
N SER A 193 4.44 24.03 6.99
CA SER A 193 5.52 24.31 6.04
C SER A 193 6.63 23.25 6.15
N GLU A 194 7.23 22.91 5.01
CA GLU A 194 8.24 21.85 4.87
C GLU A 194 9.55 22.11 5.66
N ASP A 195 9.72 23.28 6.28
CA ASP A 195 10.92 23.68 7.03
C ASP A 195 11.19 22.89 8.32
N ALA A 196 10.33 21.93 8.69
CA ALA A 196 10.43 21.22 9.97
C ALA A 196 10.90 19.76 9.88
N GLY A 197 11.31 19.22 8.72
CA GLY A 197 11.69 17.81 8.68
C GLY A 197 12.06 17.20 7.33
N ALA A 198 12.78 17.93 6.49
CA ALA A 198 13.46 17.32 5.35
C ALA A 198 14.65 16.47 5.86
N ILE A 199 14.37 15.27 6.37
CA ILE A 199 15.36 14.20 6.38
C ILE A 199 15.35 13.65 4.95
N ALA A 200 16.33 14.09 4.17
CA ALA A 200 16.70 13.47 2.91
C ALA A 200 16.89 11.95 3.14
N HIS A 201 16.25 11.15 2.29
CA HIS A 201 16.51 9.72 2.19
C HIS A 201 17.93 9.45 1.69
#